data_AF-A0A5C7S4C1-F1
#
_entry.id   AF-A0A5C7S4C1-F1
#
_cell.length_a   1.000
_cell.length_b   1.000
_cell.length_c   1.000
_cell.angle_alpha   90.00
_cell.angle_beta   90.00
_cell.angle_gamma   90.00
#
_symmetry.space_group_name_H-M   'P 1'
#
loop_
_entity.id
_entity.type
_entity.pdbx_description
1 polymer ?
#
loop_
_entity_poly.entity_id
_entity_poly.type
_entity_poly.pdbx_seq_one_letter_code
_entity_poly.pdbx_strand_id
1 'polypeptide(L)'
;MKIFSPAHFLRHVSMPTLREFTDAHPIAPRLTIDWDSPPETLPAMVNAAIEALHASMGADGMSDEEMSALGQDLHLWHDDLRRVHLLSNDLASNEFHTACAADQEALDAFASRDPREQALWVFHARDHLFRDVELHLAFQAKANGKYWKKHRIEAGLDLTNEREKLEAFSHEVAKLFEKSGAGKSTHIEQSVHAADGSVQLTIYVEGPITALAHFTENKFNRQTTRIALETAASPSFARWIPLCRLHILWRQ
;
A
#
# COMPACT_ATOMS: atom_id res chain seq x y z
N MET A 1 -4.66 18.64 5.89
CA MET A 1 -3.99 17.33 5.79
C MET A 1 -2.51 17.59 6.07
N LYS A 2 -1.94 17.07 7.16
CA LYS A 2 -0.49 17.20 7.36
C LYS A 2 0.19 16.33 6.31
N ILE A 3 1.17 16.87 5.61
CA ILE A 3 1.98 16.11 4.65
C ILE A 3 2.76 15.07 5.44
N PHE A 4 2.73 13.81 5.01
CA PHE A 4 3.54 12.75 5.61
C PHE A 4 5.03 13.11 5.48
N SER A 5 5.79 12.91 6.56
CA SER A 5 7.23 13.12 6.59
C SER A 5 7.88 11.95 7.31
N PRO A 6 8.76 11.18 6.62
CA PRO A 6 9.53 10.11 7.25
C PRO A 6 10.28 10.60 8.48
N ALA A 7 10.93 11.76 8.40
CA ALA A 7 11.69 12.33 9.49
C ALA A 7 10.85 12.61 10.75
N HIS A 8 9.62 13.10 10.58
CA HIS A 8 8.70 13.27 11.70
C HIS A 8 8.21 11.92 12.23
N PHE A 9 7.92 10.97 11.35
CA PHE A 9 7.39 9.66 11.72
C PHE A 9 8.37 8.85 12.59
N LEU A 10 9.63 8.77 12.15
CA LEU A 10 10.69 7.99 12.81
C LEU A 10 11.08 8.55 14.18
N ARG A 11 10.85 9.85 14.45
CA ARG A 11 11.15 10.48 15.76
C ARG A 11 10.32 9.94 16.92
N HIS A 12 9.21 9.27 16.65
CA HIS A 12 8.46 8.59 17.70
C HIS A 12 8.33 7.09 17.42
N VAL A 13 9.42 6.49 16.94
CA VAL A 13 9.63 5.04 16.92
C VAL A 13 10.77 4.77 17.90
N SER A 14 10.64 3.74 18.76
CA SER A 14 11.71 3.36 19.67
C SER A 14 12.91 2.81 18.91
N MET A 15 14.08 2.90 19.54
CA MET A 15 15.34 2.43 18.94
C MET A 15 15.31 0.95 18.54
N PRO A 16 14.81 0.00 19.38
CA PRO A 16 14.73 -1.40 18.99
C PRO A 16 13.89 -1.61 17.71
N THR A 17 12.68 -1.03 17.66
CA THR A 17 11.80 -1.16 16.50
C THR A 17 12.38 -0.48 15.25
N LEU A 18 13.02 0.68 15.40
CA LEU A 18 13.65 1.39 14.29
C LEU A 18 14.77 0.56 13.68
N ARG A 19 15.60 -0.06 14.52
CA ARG A 19 16.69 -0.93 14.06
C ARG A 19 16.16 -2.19 13.40
N GLU A 20 15.23 -2.89 14.03
CA GLU A 20 14.58 -4.09 13.46
C GLU A 20 14.00 -3.82 12.07
N PHE A 21 13.23 -2.73 11.93
CA PHE A 21 12.67 -2.32 10.64
C PHE A 21 13.76 -1.98 9.62
N THR A 22 14.78 -1.22 10.02
CA THR A 22 15.85 -0.79 9.10
C THR A 22 16.66 -1.99 8.63
N ASP A 23 17.01 -2.91 9.52
CA ASP A 23 17.78 -4.12 9.21
C ASP A 23 17.00 -5.08 8.29
N ALA A 24 15.67 -5.12 8.42
CA ALA A 24 14.80 -5.93 7.55
C ALA A 24 14.51 -5.29 6.18
N HIS A 25 14.78 -3.98 6.00
CA HIS A 25 14.43 -3.26 4.78
C HIS A 25 15.48 -3.48 3.66
N PRO A 26 15.08 -3.57 2.37
CA PRO A 26 16.01 -3.70 1.24
C PRO A 26 17.11 -2.64 1.16
N ILE A 27 16.89 -1.48 1.78
CA ILE A 27 17.86 -0.37 1.81
C ILE A 27 18.99 -0.58 2.83
N ALA A 28 18.83 -1.50 3.80
CA ALA A 28 19.79 -1.72 4.89
C ALA A 28 21.24 -1.86 4.42
N PRO A 29 21.55 -2.67 3.37
CA PRO A 29 22.92 -2.86 2.91
C PRO A 29 23.60 -1.59 2.40
N ARG A 30 22.83 -0.53 2.13
CA ARG A 30 23.32 0.77 1.65
C ARG A 30 23.51 1.78 2.77
N LEU A 31 23.05 1.47 3.98
CA LEU A 31 23.11 2.37 5.13
C LEU A 31 24.30 2.01 6.02
N THR A 32 25.03 3.03 6.46
CA THR A 32 26.04 2.90 7.51
C THR A 32 25.57 3.69 8.72
N ILE A 33 24.97 2.99 9.69
CA ILE A 33 24.41 3.59 10.90
C ILE A 33 25.16 3.03 12.11
N ASP A 34 25.69 3.94 12.94
CA ASP A 34 26.20 3.58 14.26
C ASP A 34 25.02 3.44 15.23
N TRP A 35 24.59 2.20 15.46
CA TRP A 35 23.47 1.88 16.36
C TRP A 35 23.82 2.00 17.85
N ASP A 36 25.09 2.17 18.21
CA ASP A 36 25.54 2.37 19.59
C ASP A 36 25.50 3.87 20.00
N SER A 37 25.17 4.75 19.06
CA SER A 37 24.92 6.17 19.32
C SER A 37 23.69 6.41 20.21
N PRO A 38 23.58 7.59 20.86
CA PRO A 38 22.47 7.90 21.76
C PRO A 38 21.08 7.71 21.10
N PRO A 39 20.09 7.08 21.78
CA PRO A 39 18.80 6.75 21.18
C PRO A 39 18.05 7.94 20.56
N GLU A 40 18.18 9.13 21.14
CA GLU A 40 17.55 10.36 20.68
C GLU A 40 18.14 10.90 19.36
N THR A 41 19.37 10.51 19.00
CA THR A 41 20.02 10.96 17.76
C THR A 41 19.80 9.99 16.61
N LEU A 42 19.49 8.73 16.89
CA LEU A 42 19.36 7.67 15.87
C LEU A 42 18.32 7.98 14.79
N PRO A 43 17.09 8.46 15.09
CA PRO A 43 16.16 8.83 14.02
C PRO A 43 16.76 9.89 13.08
N ALA A 44 17.48 10.88 13.61
CA ALA A 44 18.11 11.91 12.79
C ALA A 44 19.27 11.33 11.95
N MET A 45 20.04 10.39 12.49
CA MET A 45 21.12 9.70 11.78
C MET A 45 20.59 8.85 10.62
N VAL A 46 19.52 8.08 10.84
CA VAL A 46 18.86 7.32 9.78
C VAL A 46 18.40 8.24 8.66
N ASN A 47 17.72 9.35 9.00
CA ASN A 47 17.30 10.32 7.99
C ASN A 47 18.50 10.93 7.24
N ALA A 48 19.58 11.29 7.94
CA ALA A 48 20.77 11.84 7.32
C ALA A 48 21.45 10.84 6.36
N ALA A 49 21.47 9.56 6.70
CA ALA A 49 21.99 8.50 5.83
C ALA A 49 21.14 8.34 4.56
N ILE A 50 19.81 8.41 4.68
CA ILE A 50 18.89 8.37 3.53
C ILE A 50 19.08 9.60 2.63
N GLU A 51 19.20 10.81 3.21
CA GLU A 51 19.47 12.03 2.43
C GLU A 51 20.84 11.99 1.74
N ALA A 52 21.86 11.40 2.38
CA ALA A 52 23.17 11.20 1.77
C ALA A 52 23.08 10.24 0.56
N LEU A 53 22.28 9.18 0.65
CA LEU A 53 21.99 8.29 -0.48
C LEU A 53 21.28 9.03 -1.61
N HIS A 54 20.26 9.83 -1.31
CA HIS A 54 19.61 10.68 -2.31
C HIS A 54 20.59 11.64 -3.00
N ALA A 55 21.46 12.30 -2.24
CA ALA A 55 22.46 13.22 -2.77
C ALA A 55 23.54 12.53 -3.62
N SER A 56 23.76 11.23 -3.42
CA SER A 56 24.69 10.43 -4.22
C SER A 56 24.13 10.02 -5.59
N MET A 57 22.81 10.14 -5.81
CA MET A 57 22.19 9.86 -7.10
C MET A 57 22.71 10.84 -8.15
N GLY A 58 23.49 10.35 -9.11
CA GLY A 58 24.13 11.17 -10.15
C GLY A 58 25.59 11.57 -9.84
N ALA A 59 26.22 10.97 -8.83
CA ALA A 59 27.66 11.07 -8.65
C ALA A 59 28.43 10.39 -9.80
N ASP A 60 29.57 10.97 -10.20
CA ASP A 60 30.44 10.41 -11.23
C ASP A 60 30.90 8.99 -10.86
N GLY A 61 30.68 8.03 -11.76
CA GLY A 61 31.12 6.64 -11.60
C GLY A 61 30.04 5.63 -11.22
N MET A 62 28.79 6.07 -11.00
CA MET A 62 27.64 5.16 -10.81
C MET A 62 27.09 4.68 -12.15
N SER A 63 26.88 3.39 -12.33
CA SER A 63 26.21 2.87 -13.53
C SER A 63 24.70 3.14 -13.51
N ASP A 64 24.07 3.11 -14.69
CA ASP A 64 22.61 3.30 -14.83
C ASP A 64 21.82 2.24 -14.05
N GLU A 65 22.32 1.01 -14.00
CA GLU A 65 21.72 -0.12 -13.29
C GLU A 65 21.76 0.10 -11.77
N GLU A 66 22.91 0.52 -11.23
CA GLU A 66 23.07 0.86 -9.82
C GLU A 66 22.21 2.07 -9.43
N MET A 67 22.13 3.07 -10.31
CA MET A 67 21.30 4.26 -10.09
C MET A 67 19.82 3.91 -10.04
N SER A 68 19.35 3.04 -10.95
CA SER A 68 17.98 2.54 -10.95
C SER A 68 17.67 1.71 -9.71
N ALA A 69 18.58 0.83 -9.29
CA ALA A 69 18.41 0.02 -8.08
C ALA A 69 18.35 0.89 -6.82
N LEU A 70 19.25 1.87 -6.68
CA LEU A 70 19.24 2.81 -5.56
C LEU A 70 17.95 3.65 -5.54
N GLY A 71 17.53 4.16 -6.70
CA GLY A 71 16.27 4.91 -6.82
C GLY A 71 15.06 4.07 -6.39
N GLN A 72 15.04 2.79 -6.75
CA GLN A 72 13.99 1.88 -6.32
C GLN A 72 14.02 1.64 -4.80
N ASP A 73 15.19 1.41 -4.21
CA ASP A 73 15.32 1.17 -2.76
C ASP A 73 14.89 2.40 -1.93
N LEU A 74 15.24 3.61 -2.40
CA LEU A 74 14.81 4.88 -1.78
C LEU A 74 13.30 5.10 -1.93
N HIS A 75 12.74 4.76 -3.10
CA HIS A 75 11.30 4.82 -3.31
C HIS A 75 10.54 3.88 -2.37
N LEU A 76 11.01 2.63 -2.23
CA LEU A 76 10.44 1.64 -1.32
C LEU A 76 10.50 2.13 0.13
N TRP A 77 11.64 2.67 0.58
CA TRP A 77 11.76 3.22 1.94
C TRP A 77 10.70 4.26 2.25
N HIS A 78 10.51 5.22 1.33
CA HIS A 78 9.50 6.26 1.51
C HIS A 78 8.07 5.70 1.44
N ASP A 79 7.77 4.84 0.46
CA ASP A 79 6.42 4.29 0.31
C ASP A 79 6.03 3.38 1.46
N ASP A 80 6.95 2.54 1.95
CA ASP A 80 6.71 1.62 3.05
C ASP A 80 6.46 2.37 4.36
N LEU A 81 7.27 3.39 4.68
CA LEU A 81 7.00 4.24 5.84
C LEU A 81 5.67 4.99 5.72
N ARG A 82 5.27 5.40 4.50
CA ARG A 82 3.96 6.01 4.24
C ARG A 82 2.83 5.01 4.49
N ARG A 83 2.96 3.78 4.00
CA ARG A 83 1.98 2.69 4.19
C ARG A 83 1.82 2.34 5.67
N VAL A 84 2.93 2.18 6.38
CA VAL A 84 2.94 1.96 7.82
C VAL A 84 2.29 3.12 8.57
N HIS A 85 2.60 4.37 8.19
CA HIS A 85 1.97 5.53 8.80
C HIS A 85 0.44 5.53 8.66
N LEU A 86 -0.08 5.11 7.50
CA LEU A 86 -1.53 4.99 7.26
C LEU A 86 -2.18 3.93 8.17
N LEU A 87 -1.44 2.90 8.59
CA LEU A 87 -1.89 1.84 9.50
C LEU A 87 -1.45 2.05 10.95
N SER A 88 -0.87 3.20 11.30
CA SER A 88 -0.44 3.51 12.67
C SER A 88 -1.59 4.08 13.52
N ASN A 89 -2.71 3.35 13.61
CA ASN A 89 -3.92 3.77 14.32
C ASN A 89 -4.64 2.58 14.98
N ASP A 90 -5.53 2.86 15.92
CA ASP A 90 -6.21 1.84 16.72
C ASP A 90 -7.06 0.88 15.87
N LEU A 91 -7.63 1.35 14.76
CA LEU A 91 -8.43 0.50 13.87
C LEU A 91 -7.56 -0.59 13.25
N ALA A 92 -6.40 -0.22 12.68
CA ALA A 92 -5.46 -1.19 12.13
C ALA A 92 -4.84 -2.09 13.20
N SER A 93 -4.49 -1.54 14.37
CA SER A 93 -3.99 -2.31 15.51
C SER A 93 -4.97 -3.41 15.93
N ASN A 94 -6.27 -3.11 16.04
CA ASN A 94 -7.28 -4.11 16.37
C ASN A 94 -7.40 -5.23 15.32
N GLU A 95 -7.28 -4.88 14.03
CA GLU A 95 -7.25 -5.87 12.95
C GLU A 95 -6.02 -6.77 13.03
N PHE A 96 -4.84 -6.20 13.33
CA PHE A 96 -3.62 -6.99 13.55
C PHE A 96 -3.75 -7.94 14.73
N HIS A 97 -4.27 -7.47 15.88
CA HIS A 97 -4.50 -8.32 17.05
C HIS A 97 -5.48 -9.46 16.75
N THR A 98 -6.55 -9.17 16.01
CA THR A 98 -7.52 -10.20 15.61
C THR A 98 -6.87 -11.24 14.70
N ALA A 99 -6.09 -10.78 13.72
CA ALA A 99 -5.42 -11.65 12.77
C ALA A 99 -4.31 -12.51 13.39
N CYS A 100 -3.63 -11.97 14.40
CA CYS A 100 -2.56 -12.64 15.13
C CYS A 100 -3.01 -13.36 16.40
N ALA A 101 -4.33 -13.55 16.62
CA ALA A 101 -4.83 -14.10 17.88
C ALA A 101 -4.28 -15.49 18.25
N ALA A 102 -3.83 -16.27 17.26
CA ALA A 102 -3.20 -17.58 17.44
C ALA A 102 -1.66 -17.55 17.28
N ASP A 103 -1.06 -16.39 17.00
CA ASP A 103 0.38 -16.20 16.79
C ASP A 103 1.02 -15.60 18.05
N GLN A 104 1.59 -16.47 18.89
CA GLN A 104 2.19 -16.05 20.17
C GLN A 104 3.36 -15.07 19.97
N GLU A 105 4.15 -15.22 18.91
CA GLU A 105 5.27 -14.32 18.62
C GLU A 105 4.76 -12.90 18.35
N ALA A 106 3.68 -12.79 17.57
CA ALA A 106 3.06 -11.50 17.29
C ALA A 106 2.42 -10.89 18.56
N LEU A 107 1.75 -11.69 19.39
CA LEU A 107 1.17 -11.20 20.65
C LEU A 107 2.24 -10.68 21.61
N ASP A 108 3.36 -11.39 21.73
CA ASP A 108 4.51 -10.96 22.54
C ASP A 108 5.13 -9.68 21.96
N ALA A 109 5.25 -9.59 20.63
CA ALA A 109 5.75 -8.40 19.96
C ALA A 109 4.83 -7.17 20.16
N PHE A 110 3.51 -7.38 20.23
CA PHE A 110 2.54 -6.29 20.40
C PHE A 110 2.47 -5.76 21.84
N ALA A 111 2.77 -6.59 22.84
CA ALA A 111 2.60 -6.25 24.24
C ALA A 111 3.38 -4.99 24.69
N SER A 112 4.53 -4.72 24.07
CA SER A 112 5.39 -3.57 24.39
C SER A 112 5.35 -2.43 23.38
N ARG A 113 4.59 -2.58 22.28
CA ARG A 113 4.61 -1.69 21.12
C ARG A 113 3.32 -0.87 21.03
N ASP A 114 3.44 0.41 20.71
CA ASP A 114 2.28 1.25 20.37
C ASP A 114 1.73 0.88 18.96
N PRO A 115 0.55 1.39 18.54
CA PRO A 115 -0.02 1.06 17.22
C PRO A 115 0.90 1.33 16.03
N ARG A 116 1.81 2.29 16.13
CA ARG A 116 2.77 2.60 15.06
C ARG A 116 3.84 1.54 14.98
N GLU A 117 4.40 1.18 16.13
CA GLU A 117 5.44 0.16 16.21
C GLU A 117 4.91 -1.23 15.90
N GLN A 118 3.65 -1.51 16.27
CA GLN A 118 2.95 -2.72 15.83
C GLN A 118 2.83 -2.75 14.30
N ALA A 119 2.43 -1.63 13.67
CA ALA A 119 2.35 -1.56 12.21
C ALA A 119 3.72 -1.76 11.53
N LEU A 120 4.80 -1.18 12.08
CA LEU A 120 6.17 -1.42 11.60
C LEU A 120 6.55 -2.90 11.72
N TRP A 121 6.29 -3.52 12.87
CA TRP A 121 6.64 -4.91 13.11
C TRP A 121 5.88 -5.84 12.17
N VAL A 122 4.56 -5.67 12.06
CA VAL A 122 3.72 -6.46 11.15
C VAL A 122 4.16 -6.28 9.70
N PHE A 123 4.53 -5.07 9.29
CA PHE A 123 4.99 -4.79 7.95
C PHE A 123 6.17 -5.67 7.52
N HIS A 124 7.18 -5.84 8.39
CA HIS A 124 8.37 -6.63 8.05
C HIS A 124 8.27 -8.11 8.47
N ALA A 125 7.54 -8.44 9.53
CA ALA A 125 7.48 -9.79 10.07
C ALA A 125 6.32 -10.62 9.53
N ARG A 126 5.26 -9.96 9.03
CA ARG A 126 4.00 -10.56 8.54
C ARG A 126 3.45 -9.75 7.36
N ASP A 127 4.25 -9.60 6.30
CA ASP A 127 4.00 -8.77 5.12
C ASP A 127 2.62 -9.01 4.46
N HIS A 128 2.21 -10.27 4.30
CA HIS A 128 0.92 -10.63 3.73
C HIS A 128 -0.24 -10.14 4.60
N LEU A 129 -0.14 -10.32 5.92
CA LEU A 129 -1.14 -9.87 6.88
C LEU A 129 -1.24 -8.34 6.90
N PHE A 130 -0.10 -7.64 6.85
CA PHE A 130 -0.08 -6.19 6.69
C PHE A 130 -0.88 -5.77 5.46
N ARG A 131 -0.64 -6.43 4.31
CA ARG A 131 -1.30 -6.13 3.05
C ARG A 131 -2.80 -6.43 3.09
N ASP A 132 -3.21 -7.52 3.73
CA ASP A 132 -4.63 -7.87 3.89
C ASP A 132 -5.38 -6.79 4.66
N VAL A 133 -4.81 -6.34 5.79
CA VAL A 133 -5.40 -5.27 6.61
C VAL A 133 -5.39 -3.93 5.86
N GLU A 134 -4.31 -3.61 5.15
CA GLU A 134 -4.22 -2.41 4.31
C GLU A 134 -5.37 -2.35 3.29
N LEU A 135 -5.57 -3.45 2.54
CA LEU A 135 -6.62 -3.56 1.54
C LEU A 135 -8.02 -3.52 2.15
N HIS A 136 -8.20 -4.17 3.30
CA HIS A 136 -9.48 -4.18 4.02
C HIS A 136 -9.88 -2.78 4.47
N LEU A 137 -8.98 -2.05 5.13
CA LEU A 137 -9.27 -0.70 5.63
C LEU A 137 -9.42 0.31 4.49
N ALA A 138 -8.62 0.19 3.43
CA ALA A 138 -8.80 0.98 2.22
C ALA A 138 -10.18 0.74 1.59
N PHE A 139 -10.62 -0.52 1.52
CA PHE A 139 -11.96 -0.86 1.04
C PHE A 139 -13.06 -0.33 1.95
N GLN A 140 -12.96 -0.48 3.27
CA GLN A 140 -13.95 0.08 4.20
C GLN A 140 -14.07 1.61 4.05
N ALA A 141 -12.95 2.32 3.99
CA ALA A 141 -12.92 3.76 3.80
C ALA A 141 -13.57 4.18 2.48
N LYS A 142 -13.31 3.45 1.39
CA LYS A 142 -13.95 3.64 0.08
C LYS A 142 -15.45 3.32 0.18
N ALA A 143 -15.82 2.15 0.66
CA ALA A 143 -17.21 1.72 0.80
C ALA A 143 -18.06 2.69 1.61
N ASN A 144 -17.52 3.32 2.65
CA ASN A 144 -18.26 4.28 3.46
C ASN A 144 -18.35 5.69 2.84
N GLY A 145 -17.65 5.94 1.72
CA GLY A 145 -17.67 7.21 1.00
C GLY A 145 -18.90 7.45 0.10
N LYS A 146 -19.20 8.73 -0.17
CA LYS A 146 -20.34 9.20 -1.00
C LYS A 146 -20.20 8.92 -2.50
N TYR A 147 -19.06 8.38 -2.94
CA TYR A 147 -18.67 8.29 -4.35
C TYR A 147 -18.97 6.92 -4.99
N TRP A 148 -19.47 5.97 -4.20
CA TRP A 148 -19.44 4.54 -4.52
C TRP A 148 -20.84 3.95 -4.64
N LYS A 149 -21.11 3.24 -5.75
CA LYS A 149 -22.37 2.49 -5.91
C LYS A 149 -22.19 1.12 -5.27
N LYS A 150 -22.97 0.82 -4.24
CA LYS A 150 -22.99 -0.48 -3.57
C LYS A 150 -24.01 -1.36 -4.29
N HIS A 151 -23.58 -2.46 -4.87
CA HIS A 151 -24.46 -3.47 -5.47
C HIS A 151 -24.49 -4.70 -4.59
N ARG A 152 -25.65 -5.27 -4.29
CA ARG A 152 -25.70 -6.45 -3.41
C ARG A 152 -25.16 -7.69 -4.13
N ILE A 153 -24.28 -8.44 -3.48
CA ILE A 153 -23.87 -9.78 -3.93
C ILE A 153 -24.80 -10.80 -3.26
N GLU A 154 -25.17 -11.86 -3.97
CA GLU A 154 -25.91 -12.98 -3.38
C GLU A 154 -25.05 -13.67 -2.31
N ALA A 155 -25.68 -14.00 -1.18
CA ALA A 155 -25.01 -14.71 -0.10
C ALA A 155 -24.70 -16.15 -0.53
N GLY A 156 -23.59 -16.70 -0.04
CA GLY A 156 -23.18 -18.08 -0.36
C GLY A 156 -22.45 -18.23 -1.69
N LEU A 157 -21.98 -17.13 -2.28
CA LEU A 157 -21.06 -17.21 -3.42
C LEU A 157 -19.74 -17.86 -2.97
N ASP A 158 -19.46 -19.05 -3.49
CA ASP A 158 -18.18 -19.72 -3.28
C ASP A 158 -17.14 -19.14 -4.24
N LEU A 159 -16.15 -18.45 -3.69
CA LEU A 159 -15.06 -17.87 -4.46
C LEU A 159 -13.96 -18.91 -4.61
N THR A 160 -13.62 -19.24 -5.85
CA THR A 160 -12.49 -20.12 -6.14
C THR A 160 -11.17 -19.45 -5.73
N ASN A 161 -10.26 -20.24 -5.15
CA ASN A 161 -8.88 -19.84 -4.89
C ASN A 161 -7.94 -20.19 -6.06
N GLU A 162 -8.49 -20.73 -7.16
CA GLU A 162 -7.69 -21.09 -8.34
C GLU A 162 -7.30 -19.83 -9.11
N ARG A 163 -5.99 -19.55 -9.16
CA ARG A 163 -5.45 -18.34 -9.76
C ARG A 163 -5.89 -18.14 -11.21
N GLU A 164 -5.85 -19.20 -12.02
CA GLU A 164 -6.25 -19.14 -13.44
C GLU A 164 -7.71 -18.72 -13.61
N LYS A 165 -8.61 -19.19 -12.73
CA LYS A 165 -10.03 -18.83 -12.77
C LYS A 165 -10.25 -17.38 -12.33
N LEU A 166 -9.52 -16.92 -11.33
CA LEU A 166 -9.54 -15.53 -10.87
C LEU A 166 -9.04 -14.57 -11.95
N GLU A 167 -7.98 -14.94 -12.66
CA GLU A 167 -7.47 -14.18 -13.80
C GLU A 167 -8.45 -14.21 -14.98
N ALA A 168 -9.03 -15.35 -15.32
CA ALA A 168 -10.08 -15.40 -16.34
C ALA A 168 -11.27 -14.47 -15.98
N PHE A 169 -11.67 -14.47 -14.71
CA PHE A 169 -12.71 -13.58 -14.21
C PHE A 169 -12.34 -12.10 -14.32
N SER A 170 -11.09 -11.70 -13.99
CA SER A 170 -10.66 -10.31 -14.13
C SER A 170 -10.72 -9.83 -15.59
N HIS A 171 -10.36 -10.68 -16.55
CA HIS A 171 -10.48 -10.38 -17.97
C HIS A 171 -11.94 -10.19 -18.42
N GLU A 172 -12.88 -11.00 -17.92
CA GLU A 172 -14.31 -10.79 -18.19
C GLU A 172 -14.81 -9.46 -17.60
N VAL A 173 -14.34 -9.09 -16.41
CA VAL A 173 -14.64 -7.77 -15.82
C VAL A 173 -14.11 -6.64 -16.69
N ALA A 174 -12.91 -6.75 -17.26
CA ALA A 174 -12.34 -5.73 -18.14
C ALA A 174 -13.20 -5.47 -19.40
N LYS A 175 -13.81 -6.51 -19.98
CA LYS A 175 -14.72 -6.36 -21.13
C LYS A 175 -15.90 -5.42 -20.84
N LEU A 176 -16.33 -5.33 -19.57
CA LEU A 176 -17.40 -4.39 -19.18
C LEU A 176 -17.00 -2.92 -19.35
N PHE A 177 -15.70 -2.63 -19.31
CA PHE A 177 -15.14 -1.28 -19.40
C PHE A 177 -14.61 -0.94 -20.80
N GLU A 178 -14.45 -1.91 -21.72
CA GLU A 178 -13.99 -1.67 -23.10
C GLU A 178 -14.85 -0.61 -23.82
N LYS A 179 -16.18 -0.65 -23.61
CA LYS A 179 -17.11 0.36 -24.15
C LYS A 179 -16.85 1.79 -23.70
N SER A 180 -16.09 1.96 -22.61
CA SER A 180 -15.68 3.24 -22.03
C SER A 180 -14.23 3.60 -22.36
N GLY A 181 -13.60 2.87 -23.30
CA GLY A 181 -12.24 3.11 -23.78
C GLY A 181 -11.15 2.46 -22.93
N ALA A 182 -11.52 1.62 -21.95
CA ALA A 182 -10.57 0.85 -21.14
C ALA A 182 -9.79 -0.16 -21.99
N GLY A 183 -8.58 -0.48 -21.54
CA GLY A 183 -7.74 -1.52 -22.14
C GLY A 183 -8.10 -2.92 -21.63
N LYS A 184 -7.22 -3.87 -21.95
CA LYS A 184 -7.42 -5.31 -21.65
C LYS A 184 -6.54 -5.81 -20.51
N SER A 185 -5.52 -5.05 -20.11
CA SER A 185 -4.65 -5.46 -19.03
C SER A 185 -5.43 -5.44 -17.71
N THR A 186 -5.27 -6.50 -16.93
CA THR A 186 -5.91 -6.65 -15.62
C THR A 186 -4.94 -7.17 -14.58
N HIS A 187 -5.21 -6.83 -13.33
CA HIS A 187 -4.55 -7.40 -12.16
C HIS A 187 -5.63 -7.70 -11.12
N ILE A 188 -5.49 -8.82 -10.41
CA ILE A 188 -6.43 -9.22 -9.37
C ILE A 188 -5.67 -9.56 -8.10
N GLU A 189 -6.10 -8.93 -7.01
CA GLU A 189 -5.63 -9.18 -5.65
C GLU A 189 -6.75 -9.82 -4.84
N GLN A 190 -6.38 -10.82 -4.05
CA GLN A 190 -7.25 -11.48 -3.10
C GLN A 190 -6.71 -11.18 -1.71
N SER A 191 -7.56 -10.69 -0.82
CA SER A 191 -7.25 -10.56 0.60
C SER A 191 -8.25 -11.33 1.45
N VAL A 192 -7.80 -11.84 2.59
CA VAL A 192 -8.64 -12.59 3.53
C VAL A 192 -8.75 -11.80 4.83
N HIS A 193 -9.98 -11.52 5.25
CA HIS A 193 -10.23 -10.86 6.52
C HIS A 193 -10.11 -11.87 7.65
N ALA A 194 -9.17 -11.64 8.55
CA ALA A 194 -8.86 -12.63 9.58
C ALA A 194 -9.96 -12.79 10.64
N ALA A 195 -10.81 -11.78 10.84
CA ALA A 195 -11.87 -11.82 11.85
C ALA A 195 -12.98 -12.83 11.52
N ASP A 196 -13.34 -12.97 10.25
CA ASP A 196 -14.47 -13.77 9.80
C ASP A 196 -14.15 -14.72 8.63
N GLY A 197 -12.90 -14.72 8.15
CA GLY A 197 -12.44 -15.51 7.01
C GLY A 197 -13.00 -15.02 5.66
N SER A 198 -13.62 -13.84 5.61
CA SER A 198 -14.21 -13.33 4.38
C SER A 198 -13.15 -12.94 3.37
N VAL A 199 -13.46 -13.16 2.09
CA VAL A 199 -12.51 -12.92 0.99
C VAL A 199 -12.85 -11.64 0.27
N GLN A 200 -11.92 -10.71 0.12
CA GLN A 200 -12.08 -9.55 -0.74
C GLN A 200 -11.28 -9.76 -2.04
N LEU A 201 -11.95 -9.56 -3.17
CA LEU A 201 -11.30 -9.50 -4.49
C LEU A 201 -11.21 -8.04 -4.92
N THR A 202 -10.00 -7.58 -5.23
CA THR A 202 -9.74 -6.25 -5.79
C THR A 202 -9.18 -6.43 -7.20
N ILE A 203 -9.94 -5.96 -8.18
CA ILE A 203 -9.64 -6.09 -9.61
C ILE A 203 -9.25 -4.72 -10.15
N TYR A 204 -8.06 -4.64 -10.71
CA TYR A 204 -7.56 -3.50 -11.46
C TYR A 204 -7.70 -3.78 -12.94
N VAL A 205 -8.31 -2.86 -13.67
CA VAL A 205 -8.48 -2.88 -15.11
C VAL A 205 -7.78 -1.65 -15.68
N GLU A 206 -7.04 -1.82 -16.75
CA GLU A 206 -6.45 -0.72 -17.49
C GLU A 206 -7.55 0.23 -18.00
N GLY A 207 -7.54 1.47 -17.54
CA GLY A 207 -8.53 2.48 -17.91
C GLY A 207 -8.27 3.15 -19.26
N PRO A 208 -9.12 4.12 -19.63
CA PRO A 208 -8.98 4.84 -20.88
C PRO A 208 -7.72 5.68 -20.91
N ILE A 209 -7.26 5.98 -22.13
CA ILE A 209 -6.19 6.93 -22.36
C ILE A 209 -6.64 8.30 -21.85
N THR A 210 -5.92 8.83 -20.87
CA THR A 210 -6.15 10.16 -20.29
C THR A 210 -4.89 11.00 -20.44
N ALA A 211 -5.05 12.27 -20.80
CA ALA A 211 -3.96 13.22 -20.78
C ALA A 211 -3.92 13.87 -19.39
N LEU A 212 -3.02 13.42 -18.52
CA LEU A 212 -2.80 14.04 -17.23
C LEU A 212 -1.90 15.26 -17.39
N ALA A 213 -2.34 16.38 -16.82
CA ALA A 213 -1.52 17.56 -16.68
C ALA A 213 -0.44 17.32 -15.63
N HIS A 214 0.83 17.49 -16.00
CA HIS A 214 1.99 17.34 -15.15
C HIS A 214 2.82 18.63 -15.22
N PHE A 215 3.30 19.12 -14.08
CA PHE A 215 4.31 20.17 -14.02
C PHE A 215 5.69 19.54 -13.78
N THR A 216 6.56 19.61 -14.77
CA THR A 216 7.97 19.19 -14.65
C THR A 216 8.84 20.37 -15.01
N GLU A 217 9.83 20.70 -14.17
CA GLU A 217 10.86 21.70 -14.47
C GLU A 217 10.31 23.04 -15.00
N ASN A 218 9.35 23.63 -14.28
CA ASN A 218 8.70 24.90 -14.62
C ASN A 218 7.92 24.90 -15.96
N LYS A 219 7.61 23.73 -16.54
CA LYS A 219 6.78 23.60 -17.74
C LYS A 219 5.53 22.76 -17.49
N PHE A 220 4.43 23.18 -18.09
CA PHE A 220 3.19 22.42 -18.13
C PHE A 220 3.25 21.43 -19.29
N ASN A 221 3.28 20.13 -18.97
CA ASN A 221 3.28 19.05 -19.94
C ASN A 221 2.00 18.21 -19.78
N ARG A 222 1.48 17.68 -20.88
CA ARG A 222 0.40 16.68 -20.84
C ARG A 222 1.02 15.31 -21.08
N GLN A 223 1.03 14.47 -20.05
CA GLN A 223 1.48 13.09 -20.17
C GLN A 223 0.25 12.21 -20.44
N THR A 224 0.28 11.55 -21.60
CA THR A 224 -0.73 10.55 -21.95
C THR A 224 -0.48 9.30 -21.13
N THR A 225 -1.41 8.94 -20.24
CA THR A 225 -1.34 7.74 -19.42
C THR A 225 -2.68 7.03 -19.35
N ARG A 226 -2.64 5.72 -19.07
CA ARG A 226 -3.83 4.92 -18.79
C ARG A 226 -3.93 4.74 -17.29
N ILE A 227 -4.97 5.29 -16.70
CA ILE A 227 -5.23 5.16 -15.26
C ILE A 227 -5.74 3.75 -14.95
N ALA A 228 -5.45 3.19 -13.79
CA ALA A 228 -6.09 1.95 -13.36
C ALA A 228 -7.53 2.23 -12.89
N LEU A 229 -8.50 1.51 -13.44
CA LEU A 229 -9.86 1.38 -12.93
C LEU A 229 -9.85 0.24 -11.92
N GLU A 230 -10.12 0.52 -10.66
CA GLU A 230 -10.17 -0.52 -9.62
C GLU A 230 -11.65 -0.99 -9.45
N THR A 231 -11.90 -2.18 -8.92
CA THR A 231 -13.24 -2.64 -8.53
C THR A 231 -13.05 -3.65 -7.43
N ALA A 232 -13.87 -3.59 -6.37
CA ALA A 232 -13.72 -4.49 -5.24
C ALA A 232 -15.02 -5.21 -4.90
N ALA A 233 -14.92 -6.48 -4.54
CA ALA A 233 -16.02 -7.36 -4.15
C ALA A 233 -15.70 -8.07 -2.82
N SER A 234 -16.64 -8.06 -1.88
CA SER A 234 -16.50 -8.73 -0.57
C SER A 234 -17.81 -9.41 -0.12
N PRO A 235 -17.78 -10.71 0.25
CA PRO A 235 -18.93 -11.48 0.75
C PRO A 235 -19.38 -11.11 2.16
N SER A 236 -18.46 -10.78 3.10
CA SER A 236 -18.82 -10.42 4.49
C SER A 236 -19.75 -9.21 4.55
N PHE A 237 -19.65 -8.34 3.53
CA PHE A 237 -20.50 -7.18 3.37
C PHE A 237 -21.47 -7.30 2.18
N ALA A 238 -21.68 -8.47 1.58
CA ALA A 238 -22.63 -8.69 0.48
C ALA A 238 -22.71 -7.51 -0.51
N ARG A 239 -21.56 -6.90 -0.90
CA ARG A 239 -21.51 -5.65 -1.69
C ARG A 239 -20.39 -5.66 -2.73
N TRP A 240 -20.75 -5.33 -3.97
CA TRP A 240 -19.92 -4.95 -5.10
C TRP A 240 -19.75 -3.44 -5.12
N ILE A 241 -18.53 -2.96 -5.40
CA ILE A 241 -18.24 -1.54 -5.59
C ILE A 241 -17.44 -1.34 -6.89
N PRO A 242 -18.09 -0.89 -7.99
CA PRO A 242 -17.38 -0.52 -9.22
C PRO A 242 -16.71 0.85 -9.08
N LEU A 243 -15.43 1.00 -9.46
CA LEU A 243 -14.89 2.33 -9.78
C LEU A 243 -15.33 2.74 -11.18
N CYS A 244 -16.24 3.70 -11.21
CA CYS A 244 -16.32 4.66 -12.30
C CYS A 244 -16.96 5.93 -11.74
N ARG A 245 -16.14 6.93 -11.40
CA ARG A 245 -16.61 8.31 -11.31
C ARG A 245 -15.76 9.19 -12.22
N LEU A 246 -15.98 9.03 -13.52
CA LEU A 246 -15.99 10.19 -14.39
C LEU A 246 -17.37 10.84 -14.23
N HIS A 247 -17.44 12.03 -13.64
CA HIS A 247 -18.63 12.87 -13.77
C HIS A 247 -18.72 13.30 -15.24
N ILE A 248 -19.67 12.74 -15.98
CA ILE A 248 -20.27 13.44 -17.12
C ILE A 248 -21.66 13.85 -16.66
N LEU A 249 -21.85 15.17 -16.52
CA LEU A 249 -23.15 15.80 -16.41
C LEU A 249 -24.02 15.33 -17.59
N TRP A 250 -25.13 14.65 -17.30
CA TRP A 250 -26.30 14.69 -18.17
C TRP A 250 -27.34 15.54 -17.46
N ARG A 251 -27.56 16.74 -18.01
CA ARG A 251 -28.82 17.46 -17.79
C ARG A 251 -29.92 16.67 -18.50
N GLN A 252 -31.12 16.65 -17.90
CA GLN A 252 -32.36 16.50 -18.67
C GLN A 252 -32.47 17.63 -19.70
#